data_AF-A0A7Y5S521-F1
#
_entry.id   AF-A0A7Y5S521-F1
#
_cell.length_a   1.000
_cell.length_b   1.000
_cell.length_c   1.000
_cell.angle_alpha   90.00
_cell.angle_beta   90.00
_cell.angle_gamma   90.00
#
_symmetry.space_group_name_H-M   'P 1'
#
loop_
_entity.id
_entity.type
_entity.pdbx_description
1 polymer ?
#
loop_
_entity_poly.entity_id
_entity_poly.type
_entity_poly.pdbx_seq_one_letter_code
_entity_poly.pdbx_strand_id
1 'polypeptide(L)' 'MSNPRIQQAVADAVNLVNHHRGVTSVRLMFNDDPTAVDIVANSARIFGDTFEFVAGFESYGGSFSELRGIEAHVIQH' A
#
# COMPACT_ATOMS: atom_id res chain seq x y z
N MET A 1 -0.02 -18.89 4.12
CA MET A 1 0.73 -18.66 2.86
C MET A 1 0.17 -17.41 2.23
N SER A 2 1.00 -16.39 2.01
CA SER A 2 0.59 -15.11 1.44
C SER A 2 0.13 -15.29 -0.02
N ASN A 3 -0.94 -14.60 -0.42
CA ASN A 3 -1.48 -14.70 -1.77
C ASN A 3 -0.50 -14.02 -2.76
N PRO A 4 0.05 -14.73 -3.77
CA PRO A 4 1.04 -14.16 -4.68
C PRO A 4 0.51 -12.96 -5.46
N ARG A 5 -0.81 -12.86 -5.66
CA ARG A 5 -1.44 -11.69 -6.27
C ARG A 5 -1.35 -10.45 -5.38
N ILE A 6 -1.47 -10.62 -4.06
CA ILE A 6 -1.35 -9.52 -3.11
C ILE A 6 0.08 -9.02 -3.03
N GLN A 7 1.06 -9.93 -3.00
CA GLN A 7 2.48 -9.55 -3.01
C GLN A 7 2.82 -8.72 -4.25
N GLN A 8 2.37 -9.16 -5.44
CA GLN A 8 2.57 -8.42 -6.67
C GLN A 8 1.87 -7.05 -6.63
N ALA A 9 0.60 -7.00 -6.20
CA ALA A 9 -0.15 -5.75 -6.11
C ALA A 9 0.49 -4.74 -5.13
N VAL A 10 1.06 -5.22 -4.01
CA VAL A 10 1.80 -4.35 -3.08
C VAL A 10 3.11 -3.87 -3.71
N ALA A 11 3.84 -4.72 -4.42
CA ALA A 11 5.04 -4.33 -5.14
C ALA A 11 4.74 -3.26 -6.20
N ASP A 12 3.66 -3.42 -6.95
CA ASP A 12 3.21 -2.43 -7.94
C ASP A 12 2.83 -1.10 -7.28
N ALA A 13 2.08 -1.14 -6.17
CA ALA A 13 1.74 0.04 -5.39
C ALA A 13 2.98 0.76 -4.83
N VAL A 14 3.95 0.00 -4.30
CA VAL A 14 5.22 0.55 -3.78
C VAL A 14 6.01 1.23 -4.89
N ASN A 15 6.10 0.61 -6.07
CA ASN A 15 6.73 1.20 -7.23
C ASN A 15 6.02 2.48 -7.67
N LEU A 16 4.69 2.47 -7.73
CA LEU A 16 3.89 3.62 -8.12
C LEU A 16 4.11 4.80 -7.17
N VAL A 17 4.01 4.58 -5.86
CA VAL A 17 4.25 5.61 -4.83
C VAL A 17 5.65 6.18 -4.92
N ASN A 18 6.67 5.32 -5.07
CA ASN A 18 8.05 5.77 -5.13
C ASN A 18 8.40 6.53 -6.42
N HIS A 19 7.68 6.26 -7.51
CA HIS A 19 7.80 6.97 -8.78
C HIS A 19 7.02 8.29 -8.80
N HIS A 20 5.83 8.31 -8.21
CA HIS A 20 4.89 9.43 -8.18
C HIS A 20 4.66 9.94 -6.74
N ARG A 21 5.75 10.30 -6.07
CA ARG A 21 5.78 10.68 -4.65
C ARG A 21 4.86 11.86 -4.36
N GLY A 22 3.99 11.71 -3.35
CA GLY A 22 3.11 12.78 -2.87
C GLY A 22 1.92 13.08 -3.77
N VAL A 23 1.72 12.27 -4.82
CA VAL A 23 0.55 12.34 -5.71
C VAL A 23 -0.03 10.95 -5.98
N THR A 24 0.29 9.95 -5.16
CA THR A 24 -0.26 8.59 -5.27
C THR A 24 -1.19 8.32 -4.11
N SER A 25 -2.46 8.02 -4.43
CA SER A 25 -3.43 7.51 -3.47
C SER A 25 -3.31 5.99 -3.38
N VAL A 26 -3.25 5.47 -2.16
CA VAL A 26 -3.18 4.04 -1.86
C VAL A 26 -4.35 3.69 -0.96
N ARG A 27 -5.10 2.66 -1.36
CA ARG A 27 -6.22 2.11 -0.61
C ARG A 27 -5.87 0.73 -0.10
N LEU A 28 -5.78 0.57 1.21
CA LEU A 28 -5.46 -0.67 1.90
C LEU A 28 -6.74 -1.31 2.44
N MET A 29 -6.94 -2.59 2.17
CA MET A 29 -8.05 -3.38 2.72
C MET A 29 -7.50 -4.55 3.51
N PHE A 30 -7.75 -4.57 4.82
CA PHE A 30 -7.29 -5.64 5.71
C PHE A 30 -8.32 -6.76 5.84
N ASN A 31 -7.89 -7.94 6.27
CA ASN A 31 -8.76 -9.11 6.46
C ASN A 31 -9.64 -8.95 7.70
N ASP A 32 -9.08 -8.41 8.78
CA ASP A 32 -9.74 -8.24 10.08
C ASP A 32 -10.55 -6.94 10.20
N ASP A 33 -10.40 -6.01 9.24
CA ASP A 33 -11.13 -4.75 9.23
C ASP A 33 -11.97 -4.60 7.94
N PRO A 34 -13.29 -4.38 8.05
CA PRO A 34 -14.13 -4.15 6.88
C PRO A 34 -13.86 -2.78 6.22
N THR A 35 -13.24 -1.86 6.95
CA THR A 35 -12.94 -0.49 6.53
C THR A 35 -11.66 -0.46 5.71
N ALA A 36 -11.73 0.18 4.55
CA ALA A 36 -10.55 0.49 3.77
C ALA A 36 -9.85 1.74 4.35
N VAL A 37 -8.53 1.74 4.30
CA VAL A 37 -7.72 2.90 4.68
C VAL A 37 -7.18 3.52 3.41
N ASP A 38 -7.60 4.75 3.13
CA ASP A 38 -7.18 5.53 1.97
C ASP A 38 -6.12 6.57 2.41
N ILE A 39 -4.95 6.54 1.79
CA ILE A 39 -3.80 7.38 2.15
C ILE A 39 -3.14 7.99 0.91
N VAL A 40 -2.61 9.21 1.05
CA VAL A 40 -1.73 9.80 0.03
C VAL A 40 -0.28 9.57 0.45
N ALA A 41 0.37 8.60 -0.20
CA ALA A 41 1.70 8.16 0.20
C ALA A 41 2.80 8.96 -0.52
N ASN A 42 3.82 9.34 0.24
CA ASN A 42 5.02 10.03 -0.23
C ASN A 42 6.15 9.05 -0.57
N SER A 43 6.22 7.94 0.16
CA SER A 43 7.23 6.89 -0.05
C SER A 43 6.68 5.56 0.42
N ALA A 44 7.23 4.47 -0.12
CA ALA A 44 6.82 3.13 0.25
C ALA A 44 8.01 2.17 0.24
N ARG A 45 7.94 1.10 1.03
CA ARG A 45 9.01 0.10 1.15
C ARG A 45 8.45 -1.29 1.47
N ILE A 46 9.18 -2.31 1.03
CA ILE A 46 8.90 -3.73 1.31
C ILE A 46 10.08 -4.31 2.08
N PHE A 47 9.81 -5.07 3.13
CA PHE A 47 10.81 -5.79 3.91
C PHE A 47 10.38 -7.23 4.15
N GLY A 48 10.91 -8.16 3.35
CA GLY A 48 10.47 -9.55 3.42
C GLY A 48 8.98 -9.67 3.11
N ASP A 49 8.21 -10.12 4.10
CA ASP A 49 6.76 -10.32 4.00
C ASP A 49 5.91 -9.12 4.46
N THR A 50 6.54 -8.00 4.82
CA THR A 50 5.85 -6.79 5.25
C THR A 50 6.05 -5.63 4.30
N PHE A 51 5.14 -4.67 4.37
CA PHE A 51 5.19 -3.43 3.61
C PHE A 51 4.90 -2.23 4.51
N GLU A 52 5.32 -1.06 4.05
CA GLU A 52 5.05 0.22 4.70
C GLU A 52 4.88 1.30 3.64
N PHE A 53 3.84 2.13 3.81
CA PHE A 53 3.55 3.35 3.08
C PHE A 53 3.62 4.54 4.04
N VAL A 54 4.38 5.56 3.69
CA VAL A 54 4.57 6.76 4.53
C VAL A 54 3.78 7.92 3.94
N ALA A 55 2.84 8.46 4.71
CA ALA A 55 1.99 9.60 4.39
C ALA A 55 2.29 10.76 5.34
N GLY A 56 3.20 11.66 4.94
CA GLY A 56 3.65 12.76 5.80
C GLY A 56 4.34 12.27 7.08
N PHE A 57 3.68 12.47 8.23
CA PHE A 57 4.15 12.04 9.55
C PHE A 57 3.62 10.66 9.97
N GLU A 58 2.68 10.09 9.22
CA GLU A 58 2.07 8.80 9.51
C GLU A 58 2.64 7.71 8.59
N SER A 59 2.70 6.49 9.11
CA SER A 59 3.11 5.31 8.35
C SER A 59 2.06 4.21 8.50
N TYR A 60 1.65 3.64 7.38
CA TYR A 60 0.66 2.56 7.32
C TYR A 60 1.33 1.34 6.70
N GLY A 61 1.26 0.21 7.40
CA GLY A 61 1.95 -0.99 6.99
C GLY A 61 1.43 -2.22 7.71
N GLY A 62 1.88 -3.38 7.26
CA GLY A 62 1.49 -4.67 7.81
C GLY A 62 2.11 -5.83 7.05
N SER A 63 1.70 -7.05 7.38
CA SER A 63 2.04 -8.26 6.65
C SER A 63 1.17 -8.41 5.40
N PHE A 64 1.73 -8.99 4.33
CA PHE A 64 0.96 -9.38 3.15
C PHE A 64 -0.18 -10.34 3.49
N SER A 65 -0.04 -11.14 4.55
CA SER A 65 -1.07 -12.07 5.00
C SER A 65 -2.28 -11.38 5.63
N GLU A 66 -2.14 -10.12 6.06
CA GLU A 66 -3.21 -9.34 6.69
C GLU A 66 -4.02 -8.55 5.65
N LEU A 67 -3.50 -8.40 4.43
CA LEU A 67 -4.20 -7.72 3.35
C LEU A 67 -5.21 -8.64 2.67
N ARG A 68 -6.43 -8.13 2.55
CA ARG A 68 -7.47 -8.62 1.64
C ARG A 68 -7.26 -8.09 0.23
N GLY A 69 -6.77 -6.86 0.10
CA GLY A 69 -6.56 -6.19 -1.18
C GLY A 69 -5.86 -4.85 -1.05
N ILE A 70 -5.31 -4.37 -2.17
CA ILE A 70 -4.69 -3.05 -2.28
C ILE A 70 -5.00 -2.46 -3.66
N GLU A 71 -5.28 -1.16 -3.70
CA GLU A 71 -5.43 -0.39 -4.93
C GLU A 71 -4.53 0.85 -4.83
N ALA A 72 -3.84 1.21 -5.90
CA ALA A 72 -3.02 2.41 -5.94
C ALA A 72 -3.23 3.14 -7.28
N HIS A 73 -3.38 4.45 -7.23
CA HIS A 73 -3.55 5.29 -8.42
C HIS A 73 -2.93 6.67 -8.22
N VAL A 74 -2.46 7.25 -9.33
CA VAL A 74 -1.96 8.62 -9.35
C VAL A 74 -3.14 9.57 -9.36
N ILE A 75 -3.11 10.58 -8.50
CA ILE A 75 -4.11 11.64 -8.43
C ILE A 75 -3.93 12.51 -9.67
N GLN A 76 -4.95 12.53 -10.55
CA GLN A 76 -4.98 13.37 -11.74
C GLN A 76 -5.95 14.54 -11.51
N HIS A 77 -5.48 15.75 -11.84
CA HIS A 77 -6.25 17.00 -11.80
C HIS A 77 -6.97 17.25 -13.13
#